data_AF-A0A2S7XML4-F1
#
_entry.id   AF-A0A2S7XML4-F1
#
_cell.length_a   1.000
_cell.length_b   1.000
_cell.length_c   1.000
_cell.angle_alpha   90.00
_cell.angle_beta   90.00
_cell.angle_gamma   90.00
#
_symmetry.space_group_name_H-M   'P 1'
#
loop_
_entity.id
_entity.type
_entity.pdbx_description
1 polymer ?
#
loop_
_entity_poly.entity_id
_entity_poly.type
_entity_poly.pdbx_seq_one_letter_code
_entity_poly.pdbx_strand_id
1 'polypeptide(L)'
;MGARVKAMSTPFERDNTPADWSLITQRLAAYLNALGVTDTTEIAQLSEQVQRRVTARAAVTMLEDAIEAAIEETLVLLDDWLLAELGSDSDANTLAAARAAVLGGEVPGWTARWVTTSTAERADPGFAAVLRGCHRVAVPPFAPLAMHTSTIDLCCQRSRRRISGAICRFFCQPETRKT
;
A
#
# COMPACT_ATOMS: atom_id res chain seq x y z
N MET A 1 18.53 -29.19 -53.95
CA MET A 1 19.24 -28.65 -52.77
C MET A 1 18.71 -27.24 -52.52
N GLY A 2 17.76 -27.09 -51.59
CA GLY A 2 17.21 -25.79 -51.20
C GLY A 2 17.12 -25.77 -49.68
N ALA A 3 18.01 -24.99 -49.04
CA ALA A 3 18.10 -24.90 -47.60
C ALA A 3 16.82 -24.24 -47.05
N ARG A 4 16.06 -25.01 -46.26
CA ARG A 4 14.88 -24.55 -45.54
C ARG A 4 15.37 -23.82 -44.29
N VAL A 5 15.42 -22.49 -44.37
CA VAL A 5 15.68 -21.65 -43.20
C VAL A 5 14.52 -21.83 -42.22
N LYS A 6 14.80 -22.53 -41.13
CA LYS A 6 13.89 -22.72 -40.00
C LYS A 6 13.76 -21.36 -39.32
N ALA A 7 12.65 -20.67 -39.57
CA ALA A 7 12.31 -19.45 -38.86
C ALA A 7 12.28 -19.77 -37.36
N MET A 8 13.22 -19.17 -36.65
CA MET A 8 13.40 -19.28 -35.21
C MET A 8 12.26 -18.50 -34.58
N SER A 9 11.25 -19.22 -34.06
CA SER A 9 10.14 -18.65 -33.29
C SER A 9 10.73 -17.82 -32.16
N THR A 10 10.50 -16.51 -32.21
CA THR A 10 10.80 -15.57 -31.13
C THR A 10 9.88 -15.86 -29.94
N PRO A 11 10.40 -16.17 -28.74
CA PRO A 11 9.59 -16.42 -27.57
C PRO A 11 9.51 -15.13 -26.74
N PHE A 12 8.60 -14.21 -27.10
CA PHE A 12 8.06 -13.18 -26.19
C PHE A 12 6.96 -12.36 -26.87
N GLU A 13 5.95 -13.02 -27.44
CA GLU A 13 4.63 -12.38 -27.51
C GLU A 13 4.14 -12.28 -26.06
N ARG A 14 4.51 -11.16 -25.40
CA ARG A 14 3.77 -10.69 -24.24
C ARG A 14 2.38 -10.40 -24.78
N ASP A 15 1.48 -11.35 -24.56
CA ASP A 15 0.06 -11.16 -24.61
C ASP A 15 -0.25 -9.84 -23.88
N ASN A 16 -0.43 -8.76 -24.66
CA ASN A 16 -1.21 -7.60 -24.26
C ASN A 16 -2.68 -8.04 -24.20
N THR A 17 -2.98 -9.10 -23.44
CA THR A 17 -4.36 -9.36 -23.07
C THR A 17 -4.79 -8.12 -22.31
N PRO A 18 -5.91 -7.46 -22.68
CA PRO A 18 -6.49 -6.48 -21.79
C PRO A 18 -6.60 -7.18 -20.44
N ALA A 19 -5.90 -6.67 -19.43
CA ALA A 19 -5.90 -7.26 -18.10
C ALA A 19 -7.35 -7.60 -17.76
N ASP A 20 -7.61 -8.84 -17.32
CA ASP A 20 -8.98 -9.33 -17.15
C ASP A 20 -9.72 -8.40 -16.19
N TRP A 21 -10.46 -7.46 -16.76
CA TRP A 21 -11.08 -6.37 -16.02
C TRP A 21 -12.09 -6.93 -15.03
N SER A 22 -12.60 -8.16 -15.25
CA SER A 22 -13.46 -8.82 -14.28
C SER A 22 -12.75 -9.06 -12.94
N LEU A 23 -11.48 -9.51 -12.97
CA LEU A 23 -10.67 -9.72 -11.78
C LEU A 23 -10.27 -8.40 -11.12
N ILE A 24 -9.89 -7.40 -11.91
CA ILE A 24 -9.54 -6.06 -11.41
C ILE A 24 -10.76 -5.43 -10.72
N THR A 25 -11.93 -5.44 -11.36
CA THR A 25 -13.16 -4.88 -10.80
C THR A 25 -13.55 -5.59 -9.51
N GLN A 26 -13.42 -6.92 -9.42
CA GLN A 26 -13.70 -7.64 -8.18
C GLN A 26 -12.76 -7.21 -7.04
N ARG A 27 -11.45 -7.12 -7.32
CA ARG A 27 -10.45 -6.70 -6.33
C ARG A 27 -10.63 -5.24 -5.92
N LEU A 28 -10.92 -4.38 -6.89
CA LEU A 28 -11.19 -2.96 -6.66
C LEU A 28 -12.45 -2.76 -5.81
N ALA A 29 -13.53 -3.49 -6.09
CA ALA A 29 -14.74 -3.43 -5.27
C ALA A 29 -14.47 -3.86 -3.81
N ALA A 30 -13.69 -4.93 -3.61
CA ALA A 30 -13.29 -5.36 -2.27
C ALA A 30 -12.42 -4.31 -1.57
N TYR A 31 -11.52 -3.66 -2.31
CA TYR A 31 -10.66 -2.60 -1.80
C TYR A 31 -11.47 -1.35 -1.40
N LEU A 32 -12.36 -0.88 -2.28
CA LEU A 32 -13.26 0.24 -2.00
C LEU A 32 -14.16 -0.04 -0.79
N ASN A 33 -14.63 -1.28 -0.65
CA ASN A 33 -15.37 -1.71 0.54
C ASN A 33 -14.52 -1.63 1.81
N ALA A 34 -13.27 -2.06 1.75
CA ALA A 34 -12.33 -1.95 2.86
C ALA A 34 -11.98 -0.49 3.22
N LEU A 35 -12.05 0.43 2.26
CA LEU A 35 -11.94 1.88 2.51
C LEU A 35 -13.20 2.47 3.17
N GLY A 36 -14.32 1.74 3.19
CA GLY A 36 -15.59 2.19 3.78
C GLY A 36 -16.68 2.54 2.76
N VAL A 37 -16.45 2.36 1.46
CA VAL A 37 -17.48 2.56 0.42
C VAL A 37 -18.39 1.33 0.37
N THR A 38 -19.60 1.46 0.89
CA THR A 38 -20.54 0.33 1.01
C THR A 38 -21.65 0.32 -0.03
N ASP A 39 -21.99 1.48 -0.61
CA ASP A 39 -23.04 1.56 -1.64
C ASP A 39 -22.50 1.00 -2.97
N THR A 40 -23.21 0.01 -3.53
CA THR A 40 -22.88 -0.62 -4.81
C THR A 40 -22.84 0.38 -5.97
N THR A 41 -23.67 1.42 -5.90
CA THR A 41 -23.73 2.48 -6.91
C THR A 41 -22.48 3.36 -6.86
N GLU A 42 -22.04 3.72 -5.65
CA GLU A 42 -20.80 4.46 -5.42
C GLU A 42 -19.58 3.65 -5.87
N ILE A 43 -19.53 2.36 -5.52
CA ILE A 43 -18.48 1.43 -5.95
C ILE A 43 -18.39 1.37 -7.47
N ALA A 44 -19.52 1.26 -8.17
CA ALA A 44 -19.54 1.19 -9.63
C ALA A 44 -18.99 2.48 -10.27
N GLN A 45 -19.42 3.65 -9.78
CA GLN A 45 -18.97 4.94 -10.30
C GLN A 45 -17.48 5.20 -10.04
N LEU A 46 -16.99 4.87 -8.84
CA LEU A 46 -15.56 4.98 -8.52
C LEU A 46 -14.74 3.98 -9.35
N SER A 47 -15.25 2.76 -9.54
CA SER A 47 -14.58 1.74 -10.37
C SER A 47 -14.43 2.22 -11.82
N GLU A 48 -15.44 2.87 -12.39
CA GLU A 48 -15.37 3.45 -13.73
C GLU A 48 -14.34 4.60 -13.80
N GLN A 49 -14.27 5.45 -12.77
CA GLN A 49 -13.26 6.52 -12.71
C GLN A 49 -11.84 5.96 -12.65
N VAL A 50 -11.60 4.97 -11.79
CA VAL A 50 -10.31 4.28 -11.68
C VAL A 50 -9.96 3.58 -12.98
N GLN A 51 -10.90 2.87 -13.60
CA GLN A 51 -10.69 2.22 -14.89
C GLN A 51 -10.25 3.22 -15.98
N ARG A 52 -10.88 4.40 -16.05
CA ARG A 52 -10.48 5.47 -16.98
C ARG A 52 -9.05 5.94 -16.72
N ARG A 53 -8.66 6.16 -15.45
CA ARG A 53 -7.31 6.61 -15.09
C ARG A 53 -6.24 5.55 -15.38
N VAL A 54 -6.48 4.29 -15.00
CA VAL A 54 -5.57 3.18 -15.29
C VAL A 54 -5.40 2.99 -16.80
N THR A 55 -6.49 3.06 -17.57
CA THR A 55 -6.43 2.96 -19.04
C THR A 55 -5.63 4.10 -19.65
N ALA A 56 -5.81 5.33 -19.15
CA ALA A 56 -5.02 6.49 -19.58
C ALA A 56 -3.52 6.32 -19.23
N ARG A 57 -3.18 5.82 -18.04
CA ARG A 57 -1.79 5.54 -17.63
C ARG A 57 -1.17 4.44 -18.48
N ALA A 58 -1.91 3.35 -18.75
CA ALA A 58 -1.46 2.24 -19.59
C ALA A 58 -1.15 2.67 -21.04
N ALA A 59 -1.81 3.72 -21.54
CA ALA A 59 -1.55 4.26 -22.87
C ALA A 59 -0.18 4.96 -22.99
N VAL A 60 0.39 5.42 -21.88
CA VAL A 60 1.66 6.19 -21.86
C VAL A 60 2.80 5.38 -21.26
N THR A 61 2.51 4.49 -20.31
CA THR A 61 3.50 3.71 -19.57
C THR A 61 3.05 2.25 -19.48
N MET A 62 3.99 1.32 -19.66
CA MET A 62 3.72 -0.10 -19.45
C MET A 62 3.46 -0.36 -17.96
N LEU A 63 2.33 -1.01 -17.65
CA LEU A 63 1.99 -1.40 -16.28
C LEU A 63 2.64 -2.75 -15.96
N GLU A 64 3.29 -2.85 -14.79
CA GLU A 64 3.87 -4.10 -14.30
C GLU A 64 2.79 -5.03 -13.74
N ASP A 65 1.88 -4.48 -12.92
CA ASP A 65 0.69 -5.13 -12.39
C ASP A 65 -0.52 -4.20 -12.52
N ALA A 66 -1.55 -4.64 -13.24
CA ALA A 66 -2.76 -3.84 -13.48
C ALA A 66 -3.66 -3.72 -12.23
N ILE A 67 -3.63 -4.70 -11.33
CA ILE A 67 -4.38 -4.65 -10.06
C ILE A 67 -3.72 -3.66 -9.11
N GLU A 68 -2.39 -3.73 -8.98
CA GLU A 68 -1.62 -2.78 -8.17
C GLU A 68 -1.82 -1.35 -8.70
N ALA A 69 -1.71 -1.15 -10.02
CA ALA A 69 -1.97 0.14 -10.65
C ALA A 69 -3.38 0.66 -10.37
N ALA A 70 -4.40 -0.21 -10.36
CA ALA A 70 -5.77 0.20 -10.03
C ALA A 70 -5.92 0.62 -8.56
N ILE A 71 -5.25 -0.07 -7.63
CA ILE A 71 -5.24 0.30 -6.21
C ILE A 71 -4.52 1.65 -6.01
N GLU A 72 -3.37 1.84 -6.66
CA GLU A 72 -2.64 3.12 -6.65
C GLU A 72 -3.52 4.26 -7.18
N GLU A 73 -4.14 4.10 -8.35
CA GLU A 73 -5.01 5.12 -8.93
C GLU A 73 -6.24 5.41 -8.05
N THR A 74 -6.70 4.43 -7.27
CA THR A 74 -7.78 4.64 -6.29
C THR A 74 -7.33 5.59 -5.17
N LEU A 75 -6.12 5.40 -4.65
CA LEU A 75 -5.55 6.28 -3.61
C LEU A 75 -5.24 7.66 -4.16
N VAL A 76 -4.71 7.75 -5.39
CA VAL A 76 -4.49 9.04 -6.06
C VAL A 76 -5.81 9.77 -6.29
N LEU A 77 -6.86 9.06 -6.73
CA LEU A 77 -8.20 9.64 -6.89
C LEU A 77 -8.77 10.16 -5.56
N LEU A 78 -8.52 9.46 -4.46
CA LEU A 78 -8.91 9.92 -3.11
C LEU A 78 -8.14 11.18 -2.72
N ASP A 79 -6.83 11.19 -2.93
CA ASP A 79 -5.97 12.33 -2.58
C ASP A 79 -6.29 13.57 -3.42
N ASP A 80 -6.51 13.41 -4.72
CA ASP A 80 -6.93 14.49 -5.62
C ASP A 80 -8.24 15.12 -5.14
N TRP A 81 -9.21 14.29 -4.73
CA TRP A 81 -10.46 14.76 -4.15
C TRP A 81 -10.25 15.49 -2.82
N LEU A 82 -9.45 14.93 -1.91
CA LEU A 82 -9.16 15.56 -0.62
C LEU A 82 -8.45 16.91 -0.81
N LEU A 83 -7.50 17.00 -1.74
CA LEU A 83 -6.82 18.25 -2.08
C LEU A 83 -7.80 19.28 -2.66
N ALA A 84 -8.75 18.84 -3.50
CA ALA A 84 -9.78 19.72 -4.02
C ALA A 84 -10.71 20.27 -2.92
N GLU A 85 -11.07 19.45 -1.93
CA GLU A 85 -11.90 19.87 -0.78
C GLU A 85 -11.12 20.76 0.21
N LEU A 86 -9.86 20.45 0.46
CA LEU A 86 -9.02 21.23 1.39
C LEU A 86 -8.51 22.55 0.78
N GLY A 87 -8.43 22.64 -0.55
CA GLY A 87 -7.90 23.77 -1.29
C GLY A 87 -6.39 23.68 -1.55
N SER A 88 -5.91 24.50 -2.50
CA SER A 88 -4.55 24.46 -3.07
C SER A 88 -3.40 24.69 -2.09
N ASP A 89 -3.67 25.32 -0.95
CA ASP A 89 -2.64 25.72 0.03
C ASP A 89 -2.39 24.65 1.12
N SER A 90 -2.93 23.45 0.92
CA SER A 90 -2.85 22.37 1.92
C SER A 90 -1.48 21.68 1.88
N ASP A 91 -0.86 21.52 3.06
CA ASP A 91 0.40 20.79 3.19
C ASP A 91 0.19 19.26 3.29
N ALA A 92 1.29 18.50 3.21
CA ALA A 92 1.27 17.04 3.28
C ALA A 92 0.71 16.50 4.61
N ASN A 93 0.91 17.21 5.72
CA ASN A 93 0.39 16.80 7.03
C ASN A 93 -1.13 16.96 7.11
N THR A 94 -1.64 18.02 6.49
CA THR A 94 -3.07 18.30 6.40
C THR A 94 -3.76 17.25 5.55
N LEU A 95 -3.18 16.88 4.40
CA LEU A 95 -3.69 15.80 3.56
C LEU A 95 -3.67 14.45 4.30
N ALA A 96 -2.57 14.12 4.97
CA ALA A 96 -2.46 12.87 5.74
C ALA A 96 -3.49 12.80 6.88
N ALA A 97 -3.71 13.90 7.59
CA ALA A 97 -4.71 13.98 8.64
C ALA A 97 -6.14 13.88 8.09
N ALA A 98 -6.43 14.54 6.97
CA ALA A 98 -7.72 14.42 6.31
C ALA A 98 -7.98 12.97 5.86
N ARG A 99 -7.00 12.32 5.22
CA ARG A 99 -7.08 10.91 4.83
C ARG A 99 -7.35 10.01 6.04
N ALA A 100 -6.64 10.22 7.15
CA ALA A 100 -6.88 9.47 8.38
C ALA A 100 -8.29 9.71 8.94
N ALA A 101 -8.81 10.94 8.85
CA ALA A 101 -10.15 11.28 9.33
C ALA A 101 -11.26 10.60 8.51
N VAL A 102 -11.18 10.64 7.17
CA VAL A 102 -12.17 9.94 6.32
C VAL A 102 -12.09 8.43 6.45
N LEU A 103 -10.89 7.84 6.36
CA LEU A 103 -10.72 6.39 6.47
C LEU A 103 -10.97 5.87 7.89
N GLY A 104 -10.79 6.72 8.91
CA GLY A 104 -11.13 6.43 10.30
C GLY A 104 -12.63 6.57 10.62
N GLY A 105 -13.45 7.03 9.66
CA GLY A 105 -14.89 7.21 9.84
C GLY A 105 -15.28 8.44 10.66
N GLU A 106 -14.37 9.40 10.87
CA GLU A 106 -14.67 10.64 11.61
C GLU A 106 -15.52 11.62 10.80
N VAL A 107 -15.58 11.45 9.48
CA VAL A 107 -16.29 12.36 8.56
C VAL A 107 -17.49 11.64 7.94
N PRO A 108 -18.72 11.83 8.43
CA PRO A 108 -19.90 11.14 7.92
C PRO A 108 -20.23 11.52 6.47
N GLY A 109 -20.70 10.56 5.68
CA GLY A 109 -21.20 10.79 4.31
C GLY A 109 -20.11 11.16 3.29
N TRP A 110 -18.83 10.93 3.62
CA TRP A 110 -17.71 11.31 2.76
C TRP A 110 -17.66 10.52 1.44
N THR A 111 -18.11 9.26 1.43
CA THR A 111 -18.08 8.39 0.24
C THR A 111 -19.00 8.92 -0.86
N ALA A 112 -20.23 9.29 -0.49
CA ALA A 112 -21.19 9.93 -1.38
C ALA A 112 -20.62 11.23 -1.98
N ARG A 113 -19.90 12.02 -1.18
CA ARG A 113 -19.25 13.25 -1.66
C ARG A 113 -18.13 12.95 -2.64
N TRP A 114 -17.23 12.03 -2.28
CA TRP A 114 -16.09 11.61 -3.11
C TRP A 114 -16.53 11.18 -4.52
N VAL A 115 -17.61 10.41 -4.60
CA VAL A 115 -18.18 9.90 -5.86
C VAL A 115 -18.66 11.03 -6.78
N THR A 116 -19.28 12.08 -6.21
CA THR A 116 -19.95 13.15 -6.98
C THR A 116 -19.02 14.22 -7.56
N THR A 117 -17.75 14.25 -7.17
CA THR A 117 -16.81 15.35 -7.45
C THR A 117 -16.18 15.36 -8.85
N SER A 118 -16.77 14.68 -9.84
CA SER A 118 -16.30 14.74 -11.24
C SER A 118 -16.38 16.14 -11.88
N THR A 119 -16.94 17.12 -11.18
CA THR A 119 -16.98 18.52 -11.58
C THR A 119 -16.34 19.38 -10.50
N ALA A 120 -15.35 20.19 -10.91
CA ALA A 120 -14.55 21.13 -10.09
C ALA A 120 -15.36 22.26 -9.41
N GLU A 121 -16.66 22.08 -9.20
CA GLU A 121 -17.63 23.14 -8.94
C GLU A 121 -18.25 23.11 -7.53
N ARG A 122 -17.73 22.28 -6.61
CA ARG A 122 -18.30 22.23 -5.26
C ARG A 122 -17.30 21.88 -4.15
N ALA A 123 -16.21 22.63 -4.06
CA ALA A 123 -15.53 22.76 -2.77
C ALA A 123 -16.50 23.46 -1.80
N ASP A 124 -16.93 22.76 -0.77
CA ASP A 124 -17.82 23.29 0.26
C ASP A 124 -16.97 23.80 1.42
N PRO A 125 -16.96 25.12 1.71
CA PRO A 125 -16.19 25.68 2.81
C PRO A 125 -16.51 25.02 4.16
N GLY A 126 -17.75 24.53 4.35
CA GLY A 126 -18.17 23.84 5.57
C GLY A 126 -17.50 22.46 5.71
N PHE A 127 -17.38 21.71 4.62
CA PHE A 127 -16.72 20.40 4.62
C PHE A 127 -15.21 20.52 4.81
N ALA A 128 -14.60 21.51 4.16
CA ALA A 128 -13.19 21.83 4.36
C ALA A 128 -12.90 22.18 5.84
N ALA A 129 -13.80 22.91 6.50
CA ALA A 129 -13.68 23.20 7.93
C ALA A 129 -13.79 21.94 8.80
N VAL A 130 -14.67 20.99 8.46
CA VAL A 130 -14.76 19.69 9.14
C VAL A 130 -13.45 18.90 8.99
N LEU A 131 -12.93 18.76 7.77
CA LEU A 131 -11.68 18.04 7.51
C LEU A 131 -10.49 18.67 8.26
N ARG A 132 -10.38 20.00 8.23
CA ARG A 132 -9.33 20.71 8.99
C ARG A 132 -9.53 20.59 10.50
N GLY A 133 -10.77 20.54 10.98
CA GLY A 133 -11.10 20.33 12.39
C GLY A 133 -10.70 18.93 12.90
N CYS A 134 -10.66 17.92 12.02
CA CYS A 134 -10.16 16.59 12.35
C CYS A 134 -8.64 16.52 12.47
N HIS A 135 -7.89 17.56 12.03
CA HIS A 135 -6.45 17.60 12.18
C HIS A 135 -6.07 17.66 13.67
N ARG A 136 -5.61 16.52 14.21
CA ARG A 136 -5.02 16.44 15.55
C ARG A 136 -3.52 16.42 15.41
N VAL A 137 -2.86 17.46 15.92
CA VAL A 137 -1.40 17.41 16.11
C VAL A 137 -1.14 16.43 17.25
N ALA A 138 -0.82 15.18 16.89
CA ALA A 138 -0.29 14.22 17.85
C ALA A 138 1.13 14.65 18.22
N VAL A 139 1.24 15.57 19.18
CA VAL A 139 2.52 15.83 19.86
C VAL A 139 2.66 14.73 20.90
N PRO A 140 3.51 13.70 20.69
CA PRO A 140 3.78 12.75 21.75
C PRO A 140 4.34 13.53 22.95
N PRO A 141 3.93 13.19 24.18
CA PRO A 141 4.56 13.78 25.36
C PRO A 141 6.06 13.51 25.27
N PHE A 142 6.87 14.48 25.72
CA PHE A 142 8.32 14.34 25.75
C PHE A 142 8.69 13.02 26.44
N ALA A 143 9.25 12.08 25.68
CA ALA A 143 9.76 10.84 26.24
C ALA A 143 11.12 11.14 26.88
N PRO A 144 11.27 11.04 28.22
CA PRO A 144 12.57 11.22 28.83
C PRO A 144 13.55 10.20 28.24
N LEU A 145 14.73 10.67 27.80
CA LEU A 145 15.82 9.86 27.23
C LEU A 145 16.43 8.85 28.23
N ALA A 146 15.80 8.62 29.38
CA ALA A 146 16.17 7.59 30.34
C ALA A 146 15.71 6.21 29.81
N MET A 147 16.38 5.75 28.75
CA MET A 147 16.25 4.38 28.29
C MET A 147 16.94 3.47 29.30
N HIS A 148 16.17 2.59 29.94
CA HIS A 148 16.74 1.54 30.77
C HIS A 148 17.66 0.70 29.87
N THR A 149 18.94 0.59 30.21
CA THR A 149 19.89 -0.21 29.44
C THR A 149 19.48 -1.68 29.55
N SER A 150 18.74 -2.18 28.56
CA SER A 150 18.42 -3.60 28.45
C SER A 150 19.58 -4.30 27.77
N THR A 151 20.30 -5.11 28.53
CA THR A 151 21.32 -5.99 27.96
C THR A 151 20.59 -7.04 27.13
N ILE A 152 20.73 -6.98 25.80
CA ILE A 152 20.19 -8.01 24.92
C ILE A 152 20.96 -9.31 25.20
N ASP A 153 20.42 -10.18 26.05
CA ASP A 153 21.00 -11.51 26.29
C ASP A 153 20.68 -12.39 25.08
N LEU A 154 21.63 -12.45 24.15
CA LEU A 154 21.55 -13.30 22.97
C LEU A 154 21.59 -14.76 23.41
N CYS A 155 20.43 -15.32 23.77
CA CYS A 155 20.26 -16.72 24.16
C CYS A 155 20.96 -17.67 23.19
N CYS A 156 20.93 -17.35 21.89
CA CYS A 156 21.61 -18.09 20.83
C CYS A 156 23.14 -18.10 20.98
N GLN A 157 23.75 -17.01 21.46
CA GLN A 157 25.19 -16.92 21.69
C GLN A 157 25.64 -17.76 22.90
N ARG A 158 24.82 -17.78 23.96
CA ARG A 158 25.07 -18.58 25.17
C ARG A 158 24.97 -20.08 24.88
N SER A 159 23.97 -20.48 24.09
CA SER A 159 23.79 -21.86 23.61
C SER A 159 24.95 -22.28 22.70
N ARG A 160 25.37 -21.42 21.77
CA ARG A 160 26.49 -21.70 20.86
C ARG A 160 27.82 -21.91 21.60
N ARG A 161 28.11 -21.12 22.64
CA ARG A 161 29.30 -21.29 23.48
C ARG A 161 29.27 -22.59 24.28
N ARG A 162 28.12 -22.97 24.83
CA ARG A 162 27.96 -24.25 25.55
C ARG A 162 28.17 -25.46 24.65
N ILE A 163 27.57 -25.43 23.45
CA ILE A 163 27.70 -26.52 22.47
C ILE A 163 29.16 -26.63 22.00
N SER A 164 29.81 -25.52 21.65
CA SER A 164 31.22 -25.52 21.26
C SER A 164 32.14 -26.07 22.36
N GLY A 165 31.93 -25.67 23.63
CA GLY A 165 32.70 -26.19 24.75
C GLY A 165 32.49 -27.69 25.00
N ALA A 166 31.27 -28.19 24.81
CA ALA A 166 30.95 -29.61 24.93
C ALA A 166 31.61 -30.43 23.80
N ILE A 167 31.56 -29.92 22.56
CA ILE A 167 32.21 -30.55 21.40
C ILE A 167 33.72 -30.63 21.60
N CYS A 168 34.38 -29.53 22.00
CA CYS A 168 35.83 -29.54 22.26
C CYS A 168 36.22 -30.55 23.35
N ARG A 169 35.42 -30.72 24.41
CA ARG A 169 35.70 -31.73 25.44
C ARG A 169 35.52 -33.15 24.92
N PHE A 170 34.58 -33.39 24.02
CA PHE A 170 34.32 -34.70 23.45
C PHE A 170 35.46 -35.13 22.50
N PHE A 171 35.99 -34.20 21.72
CA PHE A 171 37.08 -34.48 20.77
C PHE A 171 38.48 -34.40 21.39
N CYS A 172 38.66 -33.74 22.54
CA CYS A 172 39.95 -33.63 23.23
C CYS A 172 40.10 -34.55 24.45
N GLN A 173 39.29 -35.61 24.60
CA GLN A 173 39.60 -36.60 25.64
C GLN A 173 40.92 -37.31 25.30
N PRO A 174 41.96 -37.25 26.16
CA PRO A 174 43.19 -37.99 25.93
C PRO A 174 42.88 -39.49 26.02
N GLU A 175 43.29 -40.25 25.01
CA GLU A 175 43.26 -41.71 25.03
C GLU A 175 43.88 -42.22 26.32
N THR A 176 43.06 -42.71 27.23
CA THR A 176 43.54 -43.46 28.38
C THR A 176 43.98 -44.82 27.86
N ARG A 177 45.28 -44.90 27.53
CA ARG A 177 46.00 -46.13 27.20
C ARG A 177 45.63 -47.24 28.19
N LYS A 178 45.01 -48.30 27.67
CA LYS A 178 44.89 -49.58 28.38
C LYS A 178 46.28 -50.23 28.39
N THR A 179 46.82 -50.46 29.59
CA THR A 179 47.82 -51.50 29.87
C THR A 179 47.18 -52.87 29.85
#